data_AF-A0A940DFB0-F1
#
_entry.id   AF-A0A940DFB0-F1
#
_cell.length_a   1.000
_cell.length_b   1.000
_cell.length_c   1.000
_cell.angle_alpha   90.00
_cell.angle_beta   90.00
_cell.angle_gamma   90.00
#
_symmetry.space_group_name_H-M   'P 1'
#
loop_
_entity.id
_entity.type
_entity.pdbx_description
1 polymer ?
#
loop_
_entity_poly.entity_id
_entity_poly.type
_entity_poly.pdbx_seq_one_letter_code
_entity_poly.pdbx_strand_id
1 'polypeptide(L)'
;MALTVQNFIKLANLYNQMTLVMSAICVQKGGIAMENYAGRFFLADVLEYVYEYGRRLLEANKNAVPANVVAVIEKFGAQYERVKDLVTPTQKPIYEMTLEEFERFMNI
;
A
#
# COMPACT_ATOMS: atom_id res chain seq x y z
N MET A 1 5.23 -2.90 -15.60
CA MET A 1 5.61 -1.50 -15.35
C MET A 1 7.10 -1.46 -15.02
N ALA A 2 7.89 -0.53 -15.58
CA ALA A 2 9.32 -0.46 -15.27
C ALA A 2 9.54 -0.13 -13.77
N LEU A 3 10.49 -0.80 -13.12
CA LEU A 3 10.86 -0.59 -11.72
C LEU A 3 11.71 0.69 -11.63
N THR A 4 11.13 1.82 -11.19
CA THR A 4 11.82 3.12 -11.15
C THR A 4 11.48 3.92 -9.90
N VAL A 5 12.40 4.81 -9.51
CA VAL A 5 12.19 5.77 -8.40
C VAL A 5 10.95 6.64 -8.64
N GLN A 6 10.73 7.11 -9.87
CA GLN A 6 9.59 7.95 -10.20
C GLN A 6 8.25 7.21 -10.00
N ASN A 7 8.19 5.93 -10.38
CA ASN A 7 7.01 5.11 -10.19
C ASN A 7 6.77 4.81 -8.71
N PHE A 8 7.82 4.55 -7.93
CA PHE A 8 7.70 4.42 -6.47
C PHE A 8 7.12 5.70 -5.84
N ILE A 9 7.61 6.89 -6.21
CA ILE A 9 7.09 8.17 -5.68
C ILE A 9 5.60 8.33 -6.00
N LYS A 10 5.16 7.96 -7.21
CA LYS A 10 3.74 8.01 -7.59
C LYS A 10 2.90 7.09 -6.71
N LEU A 11 3.36 5.85 -6.50
CA LEU A 11 2.69 4.87 -5.64
C LEU A 11 2.63 5.32 -4.18
N ALA A 12 3.73 5.88 -3.65
CA ALA A 12 3.78 6.43 -2.30
C ALA A 12 2.78 7.59 -2.11
N ASN A 13 2.69 8.49 -3.10
CA ASN A 13 1.72 9.58 -3.08
C ASN A 13 0.27 9.07 -3.16
N LEU A 14 0.01 8.07 -4.01
CA LEU A 14 -1.30 7.43 -4.10
C LEU A 14 -1.71 6.82 -2.74
N TYR A 15 -0.84 6.04 -2.11
CA TYR A 15 -1.10 5.48 -0.79
C TYR A 15 -1.42 6.55 0.26
N ASN A 16 -0.64 7.63 0.30
CA ASN A 16 -0.89 8.74 1.21
C ASN A 16 -2.24 9.42 0.95
N GLN A 17 -2.61 9.63 -0.33
CA GLN A 17 -3.91 10.19 -0.70
C GLN A 17 -5.06 9.26 -0.31
N MET A 18 -4.93 7.97 -0.56
CA MET A 18 -5.93 6.96 -0.15
C MET A 18 -6.10 6.93 1.36
N THR A 19 -5.00 6.97 2.11
CA THR A 19 -5.03 7.02 3.58
C THR A 19 -5.80 8.25 4.07
N LEU A 20 -5.57 9.42 3.47
CA LEU A 20 -6.30 10.65 3.81
C LEU A 20 -7.80 10.53 3.52
N VAL A 21 -8.17 10.08 2.32
CA VAL A 21 -9.58 9.92 1.92
C VAL A 21 -10.29 8.90 2.81
N MET A 22 -9.66 7.76 3.08
CA MET A 22 -10.26 6.69 3.87
C MET A 22 -10.33 7.06 5.36
N SER A 23 -9.36 7.83 5.88
CA SER A 23 -9.44 8.42 7.21
C SER A 23 -10.59 9.43 7.35
N ALA A 24 -10.92 10.16 6.27
CA ALA A 24 -12.07 11.07 6.23
C ALA A 24 -13.42 10.32 6.12
N ILE A 25 -13.47 9.21 5.37
CA ILE A 25 -14.66 8.35 5.25
C ILE A 25 -14.97 7.61 6.56
N CYS A 26 -13.98 7.39 7.42
CA CYS A 26 -14.18 6.84 8.77
C CYS A 26 -15.00 7.75 9.71
N VAL A 27 -15.42 8.93 9.25
CA VAL A 27 -16.17 9.89 10.04
C VAL A 27 -17.58 10.03 9.46
N GLN A 28 -18.53 9.40 10.17
CA GLN A 28 -19.98 9.64 10.16
C GLN A 28 -20.86 8.99 9.07
N LYS A 29 -21.52 7.91 9.50
CA LYS A 29 -22.97 7.72 9.27
C LYS A 29 -23.64 7.51 10.64
N GLY A 30 -24.33 8.52 11.16
CA GLY A 30 -25.17 8.40 12.36
C GLY A 30 -24.47 8.23 13.72
N GLY A 31 -23.20 8.64 13.89
CA GLY A 31 -22.51 8.59 15.19
C GLY A 31 -22.03 7.20 15.63
N ILE A 32 -22.13 6.20 14.76
CA ILE A 32 -21.61 4.84 14.99
C ILE A 32 -20.38 4.64 14.09
N ALA A 33 -19.27 4.16 14.66
CA ALA A 33 -18.07 3.77 13.93
C ALA A 33 -18.35 2.48 13.15
N MET A 34 -19.11 2.57 12.05
CA MET A 34 -19.33 1.45 11.16
C MET A 34 -18.07 1.20 10.33
N GLU A 35 -17.47 0.02 10.51
CA GLU A 35 -16.99 -0.79 9.39
C GLU A 35 -15.75 -0.29 8.61
N ASN A 36 -14.75 0.26 9.31
CA ASN A 36 -13.40 0.42 8.73
C ASN A 36 -12.63 -0.94 8.66
N TYR A 37 -13.29 -2.05 8.35
CA TYR A 37 -12.62 -3.33 8.17
C TYR A 37 -12.17 -3.48 6.71
N ALA A 38 -13.07 -3.40 5.73
CA ALA A 38 -12.71 -3.50 4.30
C ALA A 38 -11.70 -2.44 3.85
N GLY A 39 -11.84 -1.20 4.34
CA GLY A 39 -10.90 -0.13 4.04
C GLY A 39 -9.52 -0.29 4.70
N ARG A 40 -9.47 -0.93 5.88
CA ARG A 40 -8.23 -1.16 6.61
C ARG A 40 -7.45 -2.36 6.06
N PHE A 41 -8.16 -3.41 5.62
CA PHE A 41 -7.58 -4.51 4.82
C PHE A 41 -7.00 -3.95 3.51
N PHE A 42 -7.81 -3.20 2.76
CA PHE A 42 -7.37 -2.62 1.49
C PHE A 42 -6.17 -1.66 1.64
N LEU A 43 -6.14 -0.80 2.67
CA LEU A 43 -4.98 0.05 2.93
C LEU A 43 -3.74 -0.73 3.36
N ALA A 44 -3.91 -1.82 4.13
CA ALA A 44 -2.80 -2.68 4.52
C ALA A 44 -2.23 -3.39 3.28
N ASP A 45 -3.08 -3.91 2.39
CA ASP A 45 -2.67 -4.59 1.16
C ASP A 45 -2.02 -3.61 0.17
N VAL A 46 -2.50 -2.37 0.07
CA VAL A 46 -1.85 -1.32 -0.74
C VAL A 46 -0.50 -0.93 -0.13
N LEU A 47 -0.41 -0.81 1.20
CA LEU A 47 0.86 -0.53 1.88
C LEU A 47 1.89 -1.65 1.61
N GLU A 48 1.47 -2.90 1.67
CA GLU A 48 2.28 -4.06 1.28
C GLU A 48 2.82 -3.90 -0.13
N TYR A 49 1.94 -3.61 -1.10
CA TYR A 49 2.33 -3.43 -2.50
C TYR A 49 3.39 -2.32 -2.66
N VAL A 50 3.17 -1.16 -2.04
CA VAL A 50 4.09 -0.01 -2.15
C VAL A 50 5.43 -0.32 -1.48
N TYR A 51 5.41 -0.96 -0.30
CA TYR A 51 6.62 -1.37 0.38
C TYR A 51 7.42 -2.40 -0.44
N GLU A 52 6.77 -3.43 -0.96
CA GLU A 52 7.42 -4.48 -1.77
C GLU A 52 7.99 -3.93 -3.08
N TYR A 53 7.31 -2.98 -3.71
CA TYR A 53 7.87 -2.24 -4.84
C TYR A 53 9.16 -1.50 -4.45
N GLY A 54 9.14 -0.80 -3.32
CA GLY A 54 10.31 -0.08 -2.78
C GLY A 54 11.47 -1.02 -2.42
N ARG A 55 11.19 -2.16 -1.77
CA ARG A 55 12.17 -3.18 -1.43
C ARG A 55 12.87 -3.71 -2.69
N ARG A 56 12.09 -4.10 -3.71
CA ARG A 56 12.63 -4.56 -5.00
C ARG A 56 13.46 -3.49 -5.71
N LEU A 57 13.07 -2.22 -5.58
CA LEU A 57 13.82 -1.09 -6.14
C LEU A 57 15.20 -0.96 -5.49
N LEU A 58 15.30 -1.12 -4.16
CA LEU A 58 16.56 -1.13 -3.43
C LEU A 58 17.43 -2.34 -3.79
N GLU A 59 16.82 -3.52 -3.95
CA GLU A 59 17.52 -4.74 -4.36
C GLU A 59 18.10 -4.64 -5.76
N ALA A 60 17.37 -4.02 -6.69
CA ALA A 60 17.81 -3.86 -8.06
C ALA A 60 19.01 -2.91 -8.19
N ASN A 61 19.00 -1.76 -7.51
CA ASN A 61 20.14 -0.83 -7.53
C ASN A 61 20.10 0.19 -6.37
N LYS A 62 20.50 -0.23 -5.17
CA LYS A 62 20.54 0.61 -3.96
C LYS A 62 21.28 1.94 -4.14
N ASN A 63 22.37 1.96 -4.90
CA ASN A 63 23.19 3.17 -5.08
C ASN A 63 22.56 4.22 -6.01
N ALA A 64 21.55 3.82 -6.80
CA ALA A 64 20.81 4.73 -7.68
C ALA A 64 19.53 5.29 -7.03
N VAL A 65 19.17 4.83 -5.81
CA VAL A 65 17.99 5.31 -5.08
C VAL A 65 18.40 6.47 -4.16
N PRO A 66 17.82 7.67 -4.32
CA PRO A 66 18.13 8.81 -3.47
C PRO A 66 17.86 8.52 -1.99
N ALA A 67 18.71 9.01 -1.08
CA ALA A 67 18.64 8.71 0.35
C ALA A 67 17.28 9.08 1.00
N ASN A 68 16.65 10.16 0.54
CA ASN A 68 15.31 10.55 0.98
C ASN A 68 14.24 9.54 0.56
N VAL A 69 14.39 8.90 -0.60
CA VAL A 69 13.49 7.85 -1.07
C VAL A 69 13.71 6.57 -0.26
N VAL A 70 14.96 6.23 0.05
CA VAL A 70 15.29 5.10 0.95
C VAL A 70 14.58 5.26 2.29
N ALA A 71 14.66 6.44 2.91
CA ALA A 71 14.00 6.72 4.19
C ALA A 71 12.47 6.55 4.13
N VAL A 72 11.83 6.88 3.00
CA VAL A 72 10.38 6.66 2.80
C VAL A 72 10.08 5.17 2.70
N ILE A 73 10.88 4.40 1.97
CA ILE A 73 10.73 2.94 1.87
C ILE A 73 10.83 2.30 3.25
N GLU A 74 11.84 2.67 4.04
CA GLU A 74 12.03 2.15 5.41
C GLU A 74 10.86 2.53 6.32
N LYS A 75 10.34 3.76 6.22
CA LYS A 75 9.17 4.18 6.99
C LYS A 75 7.93 3.36 6.64
N PHE A 76 7.69 3.10 5.36
CA PHE A 76 6.58 2.24 4.92
C PHE A 76 6.77 0.80 5.37
N GLY A 77 7.98 0.26 5.34
CA GLY A 77 8.29 -1.07 5.89
C GLY A 77 7.96 -1.15 7.39
N ALA A 78 8.37 -0.15 8.18
CA ALA A 78 8.04 -0.10 9.60
C ALA A 78 6.53 0.03 9.89
N GLN A 79 5.78 0.68 9.00
CA GLN A 79 4.31 0.74 9.08
C GLN A 79 3.68 -0.60 8.71
N TYR A 80 4.15 -1.23 7.63
CA TYR A 80 3.70 -2.53 7.18
C TYR A 80 3.87 -3.60 8.25
N GLU A 81 5.03 -3.67 8.92
CA GLU A 81 5.28 -4.63 10.01
C GLU A 81 4.24 -4.55 11.16
N ARG A 82 3.61 -3.39 11.37
CA ARG A 82 2.58 -3.20 12.40
C ARG A 82 1.19 -3.62 11.96
N VAL A 83 0.96 -3.72 10.64
CA VAL A 83 -0.36 -3.96 10.05
C VAL A 83 -0.37 -5.18 9.14
N LYS A 84 0.74 -5.91 9.00
CA LYS A 84 0.84 -7.11 8.16
C LYS A 84 -0.12 -8.21 8.59
N ASP A 85 -0.45 -8.33 9.86
CA ASP A 85 -1.46 -9.31 10.31
C ASP A 85 -2.90 -8.87 9.96
N LEU A 86 -3.04 -7.62 9.49
CA LEU A 86 -4.25 -7.07 8.91
C LEU A 86 -4.23 -7.12 7.38
N VAL A 87 -3.18 -7.65 6.71
CA VAL A 87 -3.30 -7.96 5.29
C VAL A 87 -4.14 -9.21 5.12
N THR A 88 -4.86 -9.31 4.01
CA THR A 88 -5.88 -10.34 3.84
C THR A 88 -5.22 -11.71 3.63
N PRO A 89 -5.16 -12.63 4.63
CA PRO A 89 -4.25 -13.79 4.60
C PRO A 89 -4.65 -14.88 3.61
N THR A 90 -5.90 -14.82 3.12
CA THR A 90 -6.49 -15.82 2.23
C THR A 90 -6.32 -15.48 0.75
N GLN A 91 -5.59 -14.41 0.44
CA GLN A 91 -5.46 -13.89 -0.91
C GLN A 91 -4.00 -13.85 -1.34
N LYS A 92 -3.78 -14.09 -2.63
CA LYS A 92 -2.49 -13.89 -3.29
C LYS A 92 -2.03 -12.46 -3.01
N PRO A 93 -0.78 -12.19 -2.61
CA PRO A 93 -0.35 -10.82 -2.34
C PRO A 93 -0.61 -9.90 -3.54
N ILE A 94 -1.03 -8.65 -3.32
CA ILE A 94 -1.42 -7.73 -4.43
C ILE A 94 -0.27 -7.57 -5.43
N TYR A 95 0.97 -7.59 -4.97
CA TYR A 95 2.15 -7.44 -5.82
C TYR A 95 2.42 -8.65 -6.74
N GLU A 96 1.67 -9.74 -6.55
CA GLU A 96 1.65 -10.93 -7.40
C GLU A 96 0.35 -11.05 -8.22
N MET A 97 -0.67 -10.22 -7.94
CA MET A 97 -1.95 -10.25 -8.65
C MET A 97 -1.84 -9.63 -10.06
N THR A 98 -2.59 -10.17 -11.01
CA THR A 98 -2.90 -9.49 -12.28
C THR A 98 -3.93 -8.39 -12.05
N LEU A 99 -4.07 -7.48 -13.02
CA LEU A 99 -5.10 -6.44 -12.97
C LEU A 99 -6.52 -7.04 -12.88
N GLU A 100 -6.80 -8.08 -13.66
CA GLU A 100 -8.08 -8.81 -13.62
C GLU A 100 -8.31 -9.51 -12.27
N GLU A 101 -7.27 -10.11 -11.68
CA GLU A 101 -7.35 -10.73 -10.35
C GLU A 101 -7.70 -9.67 -9.29
N PHE A 102 -7.10 -8.48 -9.39
CA PHE A 102 -7.36 -7.36 -8.49
C PHE A 102 -8.76 -6.76 -8.68
N GLU A 103 -9.20 -6.49 -9.92
CA GLU A 103 -10.53 -5.94 -10.23
C GLU A 103 -11.65 -6.87 -9.75
N ARG A 104 -11.50 -8.19 -9.99
CA ARG A 104 -12.44 -9.21 -9.52
C ARG A 104 -12.53 -9.26 -8.00
N PHE A 105 -11.41 -9.09 -7.30
CA PHE A 105 -11.39 -9.07 -5.84
C PHE A 105 -12.07 -7.80 -5.29
N MET A 106 -11.82 -6.67 -5.93
CA MET A 106 -12.39 -5.36 -5.56
C MET A 106 -13.84 -5.16 -6.00
N ASN A 107 -14.39 -6.11 -6.78
CA ASN A 107 -15.77 -6.11 -7.27
C ASN A 107 -16.08 -4.85 -8.12
N ILE A 108 -15.11 -4.45 -8.95
CA ILE A 108 -15.13 -3.30 -9.87
C ILE A 108 -14.90 -3.75 -11.32
#